data_AF-A0A432I846-F1
#
_entry.id   AF-A0A432I846-F1
#
_cell.length_a   1.000
_cell.length_b   1.000
_cell.length_c   1.000
_cell.angle_alpha   90.00
_cell.angle_beta   90.00
_cell.angle_gamma   90.00
#
_symmetry.space_group_name_H-M   'P 1'
#
loop_
_entity.id
_entity.type
_entity.pdbx_description
1 polymer ?
#
loop_
_entity_poly.entity_id
_entity_poly.type
_entity_poly.pdbx_seq_one_letter_code
_entity_poly.pdbx_strand_id
1 'polypeptide(L)'
;MIKVTKRKKWFYENATWILFLIMAALPLIDIRFGILGLLSMFIGLGFSLFTKGKPYCAYYCPRGGALKKLLAKISFGKSVPKFISNRYTRYGLTLLLTIKTISGLMKAESLTELSIVAHMGFIATTLIALALGIVTKPRAYCSDICHVGNIAWITNKVRRK
;
A
#
# COMPACT_ATOMS: atom_id res chain seq x y z
N MET A 1 0.50 -3.62 -20.37
CA MET A 1 -0.48 -2.95 -19.49
C MET A 1 -1.74 -3.79 -19.49
N ILE A 2 -2.19 -4.30 -18.35
CA ILE A 2 -3.52 -4.94 -18.29
C ILE A 2 -4.56 -3.86 -18.58
N LYS A 3 -5.19 -3.90 -19.76
CA LYS A 3 -6.29 -3.00 -20.13
C LYS A 3 -7.55 -3.48 -19.39
N VAL A 4 -7.75 -2.97 -18.18
CA VAL A 4 -8.97 -3.24 -17.40
C VAL A 4 -10.10 -2.37 -17.95
N THR A 5 -11.25 -2.97 -18.25
CA THR A 5 -12.44 -2.23 -18.73
C THR A 5 -12.95 -1.26 -17.67
N LYS A 6 -13.59 -0.15 -18.09
CA LYS A 6 -14.09 0.92 -17.20
C LYS A 6 -15.03 0.36 -16.10
N ARG A 7 -15.85 -0.63 -16.45
CA ARG A 7 -16.79 -1.32 -15.54
C ARG A 7 -16.07 -2.18 -14.50
N LYS A 8 -15.07 -2.98 -14.92
CA LYS A 8 -14.24 -3.78 -14.01
C LYS A 8 -13.42 -2.88 -13.07
N LYS A 9 -12.89 -1.77 -13.58
CA LYS A 9 -12.15 -0.79 -12.76
C LYS A 9 -13.00 -0.24 -11.61
N TRP A 10 -14.24 0.16 -11.88
CA TRP A 10 -15.16 0.66 -10.86
C TRP A 10 -15.49 -0.42 -9.81
N PHE A 11 -15.70 -1.66 -10.25
CA PHE A 11 -15.98 -2.79 -9.36
C PHE A 11 -14.81 -3.07 -8.41
N TYR A 12 -13.59 -3.18 -8.93
CA TYR A 12 -12.40 -3.42 -8.09
C TYR A 12 -12.12 -2.25 -7.13
N GLU A 13 -12.34 -1.00 -7.55
CA GLU A 13 -12.19 0.17 -6.67
C GLU A 13 -13.20 0.18 -5.50
N ASN A 14 -14.43 -0.29 -5.71
CA ASN A 14 -15.42 -0.42 -4.65
C ASN A 14 -15.16 -1.63 -3.73
N ALA A 15 -14.78 -2.77 -4.31
CA ALA A 15 -14.46 -3.97 -3.53
C ALA A 15 -13.22 -3.76 -2.63
N THR A 16 -12.21 -3.04 -3.11
CA THR A 16 -10.98 -2.76 -2.35
C THR A 16 -11.19 -1.86 -1.14
N TRP A 17 -12.17 -0.93 -1.19
CA TRP A 17 -12.57 -0.13 -0.03
C TRP A 17 -13.15 -1.02 1.09
N ILE A 18 -14.04 -1.95 0.73
CA ILE A 18 -14.65 -2.88 1.70
C ILE A 18 -13.59 -3.80 2.27
N LEU A 19 -12.71 -4.34 1.43
CA LEU A 19 -11.60 -5.19 1.86
C LEU A 19 -10.65 -4.45 2.83
N PHE A 20 -10.40 -3.16 2.60
CA PHE A 20 -9.62 -2.35 3.53
C PHE A 20 -10.29 -2.23 4.91
N LEU A 21 -11.60 -1.98 4.96
CA LEU A 21 -12.34 -1.92 6.22
C LEU A 21 -12.30 -3.25 6.96
N ILE A 22 -12.46 -4.37 6.23
CA ILE A 22 -12.35 -5.72 6.80
C ILE A 22 -10.95 -5.93 7.39
N MET A 23 -9.89 -5.59 6.65
CA MET A 23 -8.51 -5.73 7.13
C MET A 23 -8.18 -4.83 8.33
N ALA A 24 -8.88 -3.71 8.47
CA ALA A 24 -8.73 -2.82 9.63
C ALA A 24 -9.56 -3.29 10.83
N ALA A 25 -10.77 -3.81 10.61
CA ALA A 25 -11.72 -4.15 11.67
C ALA A 25 -11.58 -5.57 12.22
N LEU A 26 -11.30 -6.59 11.39
CA LEU A 26 -11.17 -7.98 11.85
C LEU A 26 -10.09 -8.16 12.95
N PRO A 27 -8.90 -7.54 12.84
CA PRO A 27 -7.88 -7.67 13.87
C PRO A 27 -8.25 -7.05 15.23
N LEU A 28 -9.30 -6.21 15.28
CA LEU A 28 -9.85 -5.68 16.54
C LEU A 28 -10.69 -6.72 17.29
N ILE A 29 -11.24 -7.71 16.59
CA ILE A 29 -12.03 -8.80 17.16
C ILE A 29 -11.13 -9.98 17.50
N ASP A 30 -10.27 -10.38 16.56
CA ASP A 30 -9.23 -11.39 16.77
C ASP A 30 -7.96 -10.97 16.04
N ILE A 31 -6.91 -10.74 16.82
CA ILE A 31 -5.63 -10.24 16.35
C ILE A 31 -4.98 -11.14 15.29
N ARG A 32 -5.29 -12.43 15.24
CA ARG A 32 -4.75 -13.39 14.25
C ARG A 32 -5.06 -12.98 12.81
N PHE A 33 -6.14 -12.24 12.58
CA PHE A 33 -6.46 -11.71 11.25
C PHE A 33 -5.52 -10.59 10.78
N GLY A 34 -4.64 -10.07 11.65
CA GLY A 34 -3.62 -9.07 11.30
C GLY A 34 -2.69 -9.53 10.17
N ILE A 35 -2.51 -10.84 10.00
CA ILE A 35 -1.71 -11.42 8.92
C ILE A 35 -2.23 -11.07 7.51
N LEU A 36 -3.52 -10.73 7.36
CA LEU A 36 -4.10 -10.29 6.09
C LEU A 36 -3.37 -9.06 5.52
N GLY A 37 -2.95 -8.14 6.41
CA GLY A 37 -2.15 -6.97 6.06
C GLY A 37 -0.86 -7.37 5.35
N LEU A 38 -0.14 -8.31 5.94
CA LEU A 38 1.12 -8.83 5.41
C LEU A 38 0.91 -9.63 4.12
N LEU A 39 -0.13 -10.47 4.07
CA LEU A 39 -0.49 -11.22 2.87
C LEU A 39 -0.76 -10.29 1.68
N SER A 40 -1.48 -9.19 1.90
CA SER A 40 -1.74 -8.19 0.85
C SER A 40 -0.43 -7.60 0.28
N MET A 41 0.58 -7.38 1.12
CA MET A 41 1.87 -6.87 0.70
C MET A 41 2.63 -7.88 -0.17
N PHE A 42 2.66 -9.15 0.24
CA PHE A 42 3.30 -10.21 -0.55
C PHE A 42 2.63 -10.41 -1.90
N ILE A 43 1.29 -10.39 -1.95
CA ILE A 43 0.56 -10.43 -3.23
C ILE A 43 0.96 -9.25 -4.11
N GLY A 44 1.08 -8.05 -3.56
CA GLY A 44 1.52 -6.87 -4.30
C GLY A 44 2.92 -6.98 -4.87
N LEU A 45 3.85 -7.55 -4.10
CA LEU A 45 5.22 -7.84 -4.55
C LEU A 45 5.24 -8.92 -5.65
N GLY A 46 4.49 -10.02 -5.48
CA GLY A 46 4.36 -11.06 -6.49
C GLY A 46 3.83 -10.51 -7.81
N PHE A 47 2.75 -9.74 -7.78
CA PHE A 47 2.17 -9.10 -8.97
C PHE A 47 3.17 -8.19 -9.69
N SER A 48 4.05 -7.52 -8.95
CA SER A 48 5.09 -6.67 -9.52
C SER A 48 6.12 -7.46 -10.33
N LEU A 49 6.41 -8.70 -9.94
CA LEU A 49 7.37 -9.56 -10.65
C LEU A 49 6.76 -10.09 -11.96
N PHE A 50 5.51 -10.53 -11.91
CA PHE A 50 4.84 -11.18 -13.05
C PHE A 50 4.24 -10.18 -14.05
N THR A 51 3.83 -8.98 -13.62
CA THR A 51 3.08 -8.07 -14.48
C THR A 51 3.82 -6.77 -14.83
N LYS A 52 3.75 -6.38 -16.11
CA LYS A 52 4.18 -5.04 -16.56
C LYS A 52 3.23 -3.95 -16.04
N GLY A 53 3.78 -3.02 -15.27
CA GLY A 53 3.15 -1.86 -14.63
C GLY A 53 2.87 -2.09 -13.15
N LYS A 54 2.05 -1.22 -12.55
CA LYS A 54 1.65 -1.33 -11.14
C LYS A 54 0.17 -1.72 -10.99
N PRO A 55 -0.32 -2.82 -11.59
CA PRO A 55 -1.75 -3.15 -11.57
C PRO A 55 -2.28 -3.39 -10.16
N TYR A 56 -1.48 -4.02 -9.29
CA TYR A 56 -1.84 -4.24 -7.90
C TYR A 56 -2.10 -2.93 -7.17
N CYS A 57 -1.13 -2.02 -7.18
CA CYS A 57 -1.28 -0.71 -6.55
C CYS A 57 -2.37 0.16 -7.20
N ALA A 58 -2.65 -0.04 -8.49
CA ALA A 58 -3.66 0.73 -9.21
C ALA A 58 -5.10 0.28 -8.91
N TYR A 59 -5.34 -1.03 -8.83
CA TYR A 59 -6.69 -1.61 -8.83
C TYR A 59 -6.99 -2.54 -7.65
N TYR A 60 -6.00 -3.30 -7.15
CA TYR A 60 -6.24 -4.39 -6.19
C TYR A 60 -5.80 -4.05 -4.76
N CYS A 61 -4.95 -3.05 -4.58
CA CYS A 61 -4.48 -2.65 -3.26
C CYS A 61 -5.65 -2.11 -2.42
N PRO A 62 -5.99 -2.75 -1.28
CA PRO A 62 -7.12 -2.37 -0.43
C PRO A 62 -7.02 -0.90 0.00
N ARG A 63 -5.85 -0.51 0.54
CA ARG A 63 -5.55 0.87 0.96
C ARG A 63 -5.61 1.86 -0.21
N GLY A 64 -5.18 1.47 -1.41
CA GLY A 64 -5.21 2.34 -2.59
C GLY A 64 -6.63 2.66 -3.05
N GLY A 65 -7.53 1.67 -3.02
CA GLY A 65 -8.98 1.88 -3.18
C GLY A 65 -9.51 2.74 -2.05
N ALA A 66 -9.08 2.45 -0.82
CA ALA A 66 -9.50 3.13 0.39
C ALA A 66 -9.32 4.65 0.29
N LEU A 67 -8.06 5.06 0.14
CA LEU A 67 -7.67 6.46 0.07
C LEU A 67 -8.34 7.21 -1.08
N LYS A 68 -8.55 6.56 -2.22
CA LYS A 68 -9.22 7.19 -3.35
C LYS A 68 -10.66 7.55 -3.01
N LYS A 69 -11.40 6.67 -2.34
CA LYS A 69 -12.82 6.87 -2.05
C LYS A 69 -13.03 7.85 -0.88
N LEU A 70 -12.28 7.72 0.21
CA LEU A 70 -12.38 8.65 1.35
C LEU A 70 -11.97 10.06 0.98
N LEU A 71 -10.83 10.19 0.29
CA LEU A 71 -10.23 11.51 0.06
C LEU A 71 -10.64 12.11 -1.29
N ALA A 72 -11.52 11.46 -2.05
CA ALA A 72 -12.06 12.00 -3.31
C ALA A 72 -12.67 13.39 -3.12
N LYS A 73 -13.29 13.66 -1.97
CA LYS A 73 -13.98 14.92 -1.66
C LYS A 73 -13.27 15.80 -0.64
N ILE A 74 -12.25 15.27 0.04
CA ILE A 74 -11.60 15.92 1.20
C ILE A 74 -10.17 16.40 0.85
N SER A 75 -9.55 15.80 -0.18
CA SER A 75 -8.19 16.13 -0.57
C SER A 75 -8.07 17.55 -1.15
N PHE A 76 -7.07 18.30 -0.70
CA PHE A 76 -6.69 19.59 -1.29
C PHE A 76 -6.03 19.44 -2.67
N GLY A 77 -5.69 18.22 -3.10
CA GLY A 77 -5.17 17.91 -4.43
C GLY A 77 -3.78 18.47 -4.73
N LYS A 78 -3.08 19.04 -3.75
CA LYS A 78 -1.74 19.64 -3.94
C LYS A 78 -0.73 18.60 -4.41
N SER A 79 0.28 19.05 -5.14
CA SER A 79 1.40 18.19 -5.53
C SER A 79 2.17 17.72 -4.29
N VAL A 80 2.71 16.50 -4.37
CA VAL A 80 3.58 15.97 -3.32
C VAL A 80 4.85 16.83 -3.26
N PRO A 81 5.30 17.27 -2.06
CA PRO A 81 6.51 18.08 -1.92
C PRO A 81 7.71 17.43 -2.62
N LYS A 82 8.53 18.25 -3.30
CA LYS A 82 9.70 17.77 -4.06
C LYS A 82 10.66 16.94 -3.20
N PHE A 83 10.79 17.28 -1.91
CA PHE A 83 11.62 16.53 -0.96
C PHE A 83 11.17 15.07 -0.80
N ILE A 84 9.87 14.80 -0.72
CA ILE A 84 9.31 13.44 -0.60
C ILE A 84 9.38 12.71 -1.95
N SER A 85 9.09 13.42 -3.04
CA SER A 85 9.11 12.85 -4.39
C SER A 85 10.52 12.60 -4.95
N ASN A 86 11.58 13.05 -4.27
CA ASN A 86 12.96 12.89 -4.72
C ASN A 86 13.39 11.41 -4.74
N ARG A 87 14.19 11.01 -5.73
CA ARG A 87 14.69 9.63 -5.89
C ARG A 87 15.37 9.09 -4.64
N TYR A 88 16.17 9.92 -3.98
CA TYR A 88 16.92 9.54 -2.78
C TYR A 88 15.99 9.26 -1.61
N THR A 89 15.04 10.16 -1.35
CA THR A 89 14.03 10.00 -0.30
C THR A 89 13.15 8.77 -0.55
N ARG A 90 12.73 8.55 -1.80
CA ARG A 90 11.94 7.36 -2.18
C ARG A 90 12.69 6.06 -1.93
N TYR A 91 13.97 5.98 -2.31
CA TYR A 91 14.79 4.79 -2.06
C TYR A 91 15.09 4.62 -0.57
N GLY A 92 15.42 5.69 0.14
CA GLY A 92 15.65 5.66 1.59
C GLY A 92 14.42 5.17 2.35
N LEU A 93 13.24 5.74 2.09
CA LEU A 93 11.98 5.30 2.70
C LEU A 93 11.62 3.85 2.33
N THR A 94 11.86 3.45 1.08
CA THR A 94 11.61 2.08 0.65
C THR A 94 12.49 1.11 1.43
N LEU A 95 13.78 1.42 1.56
CA LEU A 95 14.74 0.61 2.31
C LEU A 95 14.35 0.54 3.79
N LEU A 96 14.08 1.69 4.42
CA LEU A 96 13.70 1.77 5.83
C LEU A 96 12.42 0.96 6.13
N LEU A 97 11.37 1.12 5.34
CA LEU A 97 10.11 0.38 5.53
C LEU A 97 10.30 -1.12 5.29
N THR A 98 11.13 -1.50 4.32
CA THR A 98 11.43 -2.91 4.03
C THR A 98 12.22 -3.54 5.18
N ILE A 99 13.26 -2.86 5.68
CA ILE A 99 14.04 -3.31 6.84
C ILE A 99 13.13 -3.45 8.06
N LYS A 100 12.29 -2.44 8.37
CA LYS A 100 11.35 -2.52 9.50
C LYS A 100 10.38 -3.70 9.37
N THR A 101 9.90 -3.98 8.16
CA THR A 101 9.02 -5.11 7.90
C THR A 101 9.76 -6.43 8.13
N ILE A 102 10.95 -6.61 7.54
CA ILE A 102 11.75 -7.83 7.68
C ILE A 102 12.19 -8.04 9.13
N SER A 103 12.70 -7.00 9.81
CA SER A 103 13.07 -7.09 11.22
C SER A 103 11.88 -7.43 12.12
N GLY A 104 10.68 -6.93 11.79
CA GLY A 104 9.45 -7.32 12.48
C GLY A 104 9.09 -8.79 12.27
N LEU A 105 9.25 -9.28 11.03
CA LEU A 105 9.04 -10.70 10.69
C LEU A 105 10.03 -11.62 11.41
N MET A 106 11.30 -11.26 11.46
CA MET A 106 12.34 -12.08 12.10
C MET A 106 12.20 -12.15 13.62
N LYS A 107 11.58 -11.14 14.24
CA LYS A 107 11.34 -11.10 15.69
C LYS A 107 10.08 -11.83 16.13
N ALA A 108 9.18 -12.13 15.19
CA ALA A 108 7.93 -12.80 15.51
C ALA A 108 8.16 -14.32 15.55
N GLU A 109 8.03 -14.91 16.73
CA GLU A 109 8.12 -16.36 16.90
C GLU A 109 6.73 -17.01 16.85
N SER A 110 5.69 -16.25 17.21
CA SER A 110 4.31 -16.70 17.20
C SER A 110 3.48 -16.04 16.08
N LEU A 111 2.43 -16.74 15.64
CA LEU A 111 1.46 -16.21 14.67
C LEU A 111 0.78 -14.93 15.19
N THR A 112 0.58 -14.84 16.51
CA THR A 112 0.00 -13.68 17.19
C THR A 112 0.91 -12.45 17.08
N GLU A 113 2.20 -12.59 17.41
CA GLU A 113 3.18 -11.50 17.29
C GLU A 113 3.32 -11.03 15.86
N LEU A 114 3.38 -11.96 14.90
CA LEU A 114 3.44 -11.63 13.49
C LEU A 114 2.23 -10.81 13.06
N SER A 115 1.05 -11.20 13.54
CA SER A 115 -0.20 -10.51 13.23
C SER A 115 -0.28 -9.14 13.89
N ILE A 116 0.24 -8.97 15.11
CA ILE A 116 0.37 -7.66 15.79
C ILE A 116 1.28 -6.74 14.98
N VAL A 117 2.48 -7.20 14.61
CA VAL A 117 3.44 -6.41 13.83
C VAL A 117 2.83 -6.00 12.49
N ALA A 118 2.18 -6.95 11.80
CA ALA A 118 1.53 -6.69 10.52
C ALA A 118 0.38 -5.68 10.65
N HIS A 119 -0.47 -5.84 11.66
CA HIS A 119 -1.61 -4.95 11.89
C HIS A 119 -1.16 -3.54 12.31
N MET A 120 -0.23 -3.43 13.26
CA MET A 120 0.30 -2.15 13.70
C MET A 120 1.02 -1.41 12.58
N GLY A 121 1.81 -2.11 11.77
CA GLY A 121 2.44 -1.53 10.58
C GLY A 121 1.40 -1.05 9.56
N PHE A 122 0.32 -1.81 9.35
CA PHE A 122 -0.77 -1.43 8.48
C PHE A 122 -1.51 -0.17 8.98
N ILE A 123 -1.87 -0.10 10.26
CA ILE A 123 -2.55 1.06 10.85
C ILE A 123 -1.65 2.29 10.84
N ALA A 124 -0.40 2.18 11.31
CA ALA A 124 0.54 3.30 11.34
C ALA A 124 0.77 3.90 9.95
N THR A 125 1.02 3.06 8.93
CA THR A 125 1.22 3.54 7.56
C THR A 125 -0.07 4.09 6.94
N THR A 126 -1.23 3.61 7.38
CA THR A 126 -2.54 4.11 6.94
C THR A 126 -2.81 5.50 7.51
N LEU A 127 -2.50 5.77 8.78
CA LEU A 127 -2.62 7.10 9.37
C LEU A 127 -1.75 8.12 8.64
N ILE A 128 -0.49 7.77 8.34
CA ILE A 128 0.41 8.60 7.53
C ILE A 128 -0.17 8.82 6.13
N ALA A 129 -0.74 7.78 5.53
CA ALA A 129 -1.33 7.88 4.20
C ALA A 129 -2.58 8.78 4.16
N LEU A 130 -3.41 8.75 5.21
CA LEU A 130 -4.56 9.63 5.36
C LEU A 130 -4.10 11.09 5.52
N ALA A 131 -3.18 11.37 6.44
CA ALA A 131 -2.65 12.71 6.67
C ALA A 131 -2.07 13.32 5.39
N LEU A 132 -1.21 12.57 4.68
CA LEU A 132 -0.63 13.03 3.42
C LEU A 132 -1.66 13.15 2.31
N GLY A 133 -2.63 12.24 2.23
CA GLY A 133 -3.65 12.26 1.19
C GLY A 133 -4.63 13.43 1.34
N ILE A 134 -4.83 13.94 2.56
CA ILE A 134 -5.67 15.13 2.81
C ILE A 134 -4.95 16.35 2.24
N VAL A 135 -3.68 16.53 2.58
CA VAL A 135 -2.88 17.71 2.16
C VAL A 135 -2.52 17.68 0.68
N THR A 136 -2.21 16.50 0.15
CA THR A 136 -1.75 16.29 -1.23
C THR A 136 -2.76 15.49 -2.03
N LYS A 137 -2.36 14.78 -3.08
CA LYS A 137 -3.27 13.91 -3.85
C LYS A 137 -3.67 12.67 -3.03
N PRO A 138 -4.90 12.13 -3.17
CA PRO A 138 -5.40 11.00 -2.37
C PRO A 138 -4.47 9.78 -2.31
N ARG A 139 -3.71 9.51 -3.37
CA ARG A 139 -2.81 8.34 -3.48
C ARG A 139 -1.32 8.67 -3.32
N ALA A 140 -0.97 9.84 -2.79
CA ALA A 140 0.42 10.30 -2.63
C ALA A 140 1.31 9.30 -1.87
N TYR A 141 0.82 8.75 -0.76
CA TYR A 141 1.56 7.74 -0.01
C TYR A 141 1.87 6.50 -0.86
N CYS A 142 0.87 6.01 -1.61
CA CYS A 142 1.03 4.83 -2.46
C CYS A 142 1.97 5.08 -3.66
N SER A 143 2.05 6.31 -4.17
CA SER A 143 2.91 6.65 -5.30
C SER A 143 4.36 6.89 -4.90
N ASP A 144 4.61 7.50 -3.74
CA ASP A 144 5.92 8.07 -3.42
C ASP A 144 6.58 7.46 -2.18
N ILE A 145 5.81 6.99 -1.19
CA ILE A 145 6.35 6.51 0.09
C ILE A 145 6.27 4.99 0.23
N CYS A 146 5.18 4.38 -0.23
CA CYS A 146 4.93 2.96 -0.06
C CYS A 146 6.02 2.12 -0.72
N HIS A 147 6.72 1.32 0.09
CA HIS A 147 7.80 0.47 -0.38
C HIS A 147 7.33 -0.54 -1.45
N VAL A 148 6.18 -1.22 -1.32
CA VAL A 148 5.63 -2.10 -2.39
C VAL A 148 5.40 -1.33 -3.69
N GLY A 149 4.86 -0.11 -3.60
CA GLY A 149 4.61 0.74 -4.77
C GLY A 149 5.90 1.25 -5.44
N ASN A 150 6.94 1.50 -4.65
CA ASN A 150 8.26 1.89 -5.13
C ASN A 150 9.03 0.69 -5.70
N ILE A 151 9.04 -0.46 -5.04
CA ILE A 151 9.60 -1.71 -5.56
C ILE A 151 8.94 -2.03 -6.91
N ALA A 152 7.62 -1.92 -7.01
CA ALA A 152 6.93 -2.14 -8.28
C ALA A 152 7.28 -1.15 -9.38
N TRP A 153 7.68 0.06 -9.03
CA TRP A 153 8.23 1.00 -10.00
C TRP A 153 9.62 0.58 -10.47
N ILE A 154 10.49 0.19 -9.54
CA ILE A 154 11.87 -0.22 -9.80
C ILE A 154 11.88 -1.46 -10.70
N THR A 155 11.15 -2.52 -10.32
CA THR A 155 11.06 -3.77 -11.10
C THR A 155 10.60 -3.49 -12.53
N ASN A 156 9.63 -2.61 -12.71
CA ASN A 156 9.16 -2.23 -14.05
C ASN A 156 10.14 -1.37 -14.83
N LYS A 157 10.89 -0.49 -14.17
CA LYS A 157 11.91 0.32 -14.80
C LYS A 157 13.06 -0.54 -15.30
N VAL A 158 13.45 -1.56 -14.52
CA VAL A 158 14.45 -2.55 -14.91
C VAL A 158 13.97 -3.39 -16.10
N ARG A 159 12.73 -3.90 -16.08
CA ARG A 159 12.14 -4.69 -17.19
C ARG A 159 11.87 -3.92 -18.49
N ARG A 160 11.96 -2.58 -18.47
CA ARG A 160 11.77 -1.73 -19.66
C ARG A 160 13.08 -1.29 -20.31
N LYS A 161 14.20 -1.45 -19.62
CA LYS A 161 15.51 -1.49 -20.26
C LYS A 161 15.72 -2.88 -20.85
#